data_AF-A0A7J9MKR9-F1
#
_entry.id   AF-A0A7J9MKR9-F1
#
_cell.length_a   1.000
_cell.length_b   1.000
_cell.length_c   1.000
_cell.angle_alpha   90.00
_cell.angle_beta   90.00
_cell.angle_gamma   90.00
#
_symmetry.space_group_name_H-M   'P 1'
#
loop_
_entity.id
_entity.type
_entity.pdbx_description
1 polymer ?
#
loop_
_entity_poly.entity_id
_entity_poly.type
_entity_poly.pdbx_seq_one_letter_code
_entity_poly.pdbx_strand_id
1 'polypeptide(L)' 'MLENFLPHAMLKAKPNLELRIRTLKKDWTIIYDMLREKTIAALVRASIGR' A
#
# COMPACT_ATOMS: atom_id res chain seq x y z
N MET A 1 3.46 12.65 -7.02
CA MET A 1 4.73 12.69 -7.75
C MET A 1 5.83 12.19 -6.83
N LEU A 2 6.49 11.10 -7.21
CA LEU A 2 7.61 10.52 -6.45
C LEU A 2 8.77 11.52 -6.29
N GLU A 3 8.89 12.43 -7.25
CA GLU A 3 9.81 13.57 -7.25
C GLU A 3 9.68 14.46 -5.99
N ASN A 4 8.47 14.59 -5.42
CA ASN A 4 8.28 15.37 -4.18
C ASN A 4 8.79 14.65 -2.93
N PHE A 5 8.84 13.31 -2.96
CA PHE A 5 9.33 12.48 -1.85
C PHE A 5 10.83 12.22 -1.93
N LEU A 6 11.41 12.28 -3.13
CA LEU A 6 12.82 12.06 -3.39
C LEU A 6 13.39 13.14 -4.33
N PRO A 7 13.36 14.43 -3.95
CA PRO A 7 13.73 15.53 -4.83
C PRO A 7 15.22 15.56 -5.24
N HIS A 8 16.08 14.87 -4.47
CA HIS A 8 17.52 14.78 -4.72
C HIS A 8 17.95 13.45 -5.33
N ALA A 9 17.05 12.45 -5.36
CA ALA A 9 17.29 11.31 -6.21
C ALA A 9 17.04 11.81 -7.63
N MET A 10 18.05 11.87 -8.49
CA MET A 10 17.89 12.18 -9.94
C MET A 10 17.06 11.10 -10.69
N LEU A 11 16.09 10.50 -10.00
CA LEU A 11 15.04 9.66 -10.52
C LEU A 11 14.01 10.57 -11.19
N LYS A 12 14.39 11.15 -12.33
CA LYS A 12 13.38 11.47 -13.35
C LYS A 12 12.82 10.11 -13.77
N ALA A 13 11.80 9.65 -13.05
CA ALA A 13 11.33 8.29 -13.20
C ALA A 13 10.93 8.15 -14.66
N LYS A 14 11.61 7.27 -15.40
CA LYS A 14 11.15 6.90 -16.75
C LYS A 14 9.65 6.62 -16.62
N PRO A 15 8.78 7.07 -17.53
CA PRO A 15 7.33 6.92 -17.38
C PRO A 15 6.91 5.48 -17.05
N ASN A 16 7.66 4.49 -17.56
CA ASN A 16 7.53 3.08 -17.18
C ASN A 16 7.77 2.76 -15.69
N LEU A 17 8.75 3.39 -15.04
CA LEU A 17 9.02 3.24 -13.60
C LEU A 17 7.95 3.89 -12.72
N GLU A 18 7.46 5.08 -13.09
CA GLU A 18 6.36 5.72 -12.35
C GLU A 18 5.08 4.87 -12.43
N LEU A 19 4.77 4.34 -13.62
CA LEU A 19 3.66 3.41 -13.81
C LEU A 19 3.83 2.14 -12.97
N ARG A 20 5.02 1.52 -12.98
CA ARG A 20 5.30 0.33 -12.16
C ARG A 20 5.13 0.59 -10.67
N ILE A 21 5.62 1.72 -10.17
CA ILE A 21 5.46 2.09 -8.75
C ILE A 21 3.99 2.34 -8.42
N ARG A 22 3.23 2.95 -9.33
CA ARG A 22 1.79 3.16 -9.15
C ARG A 22 1.01 1.85 -9.12
N THR A 23 1.36 0.89 -9.99
CA THR A 23 0.80 -0.47 -9.96
C THR A 23 1.14 -1.16 -8.64
N LEU A 24 2.42 -1.14 -8.25
CA LEU A 24 2.87 -1.76 -7.00
C LEU A 24 2.15 -1.20 -5.76
N LYS A 25 1.93 0.11 -5.72
CA LYS A 25 1.16 0.75 -4.64
C LYS A 25 -0.29 0.24 -4.60
N LYS A 26 -0.95 0.10 -5.75
CA LYS A 26 -2.33 -0.42 -5.81
C LYS A 26 -2.39 -1.86 -5.33
N ASP A 27 -1.49 -2.71 -5.81
CA ASP A 27 -1.44 -4.13 -5.42
C ASP A 27 -1.17 -4.26 -3.91
N TRP A 28 -0.27 -3.43 -3.38
CA TRP A 28 0.01 -3.39 -1.95
C TRP A 28 -1.19 -2.93 -1.12
N THR A 29 -1.93 -1.91 -1.58
CA THR A 29 -3.17 -1.48 -0.91
C THR A 29 -4.18 -2.63 -0.84
N ILE A 30 -4.36 -3.40 -1.92
CA ILE A 30 -5.28 -4.55 -1.94
C ILE A 30 -4.86 -5.61 -0.91
N ILE A 31 -3.58 -5.98 -0.89
CA ILE A 31 -3.05 -6.96 0.08
C ILE A 31 -3.22 -6.45 1.51
N TYR A 32 -2.93 -5.17 1.74
CA TYR A 32 -3.06 -4.55 3.06
C TYR A 32 -4.51 -4.52 3.54
N ASP A 33 -5.46 -4.17 2.68
CA ASP A 33 -6.89 -4.16 3.00
C ASP A 33 -7.38 -5.57 3.35
N MET A 34 -7.00 -6.59 2.57
CA MET A 34 -7.33 -7.99 2.86
C MET A 34 -6.77 -8.46 4.21
N LEU A 35 -5.53 -8.07 4.55
CA LEU A 35 -4.93 -8.40 5.84
C LEU A 35 -5.65 -7.68 6.98
N ARG A 36 -5.95 -6.39 6.80
CA ARG A 36 -6.65 -5.57 7.80
C ARG A 36 -8.05 -6.08 8.09
N GLU A 37 -8.80 -6.49 7.07
CA GLU A 37 -10.12 -7.10 7.25
C GLU A 37 -10.05 -8.38 8.08
N LYS A 38 -9.09 -9.27 7.81
CA LYS A 38 -8.87 -10.48 8.61
C LYS A 38 -8.53 -10.14 10.06
N THR A 39 -7.66 -9.16 10.28
CA THR A 39 -7.27 -8.74 11.63
C THR A 39 -8.44 -8.12 12.40
N ILE A 40 -9.21 -7.24 11.76
CA ILE A 40 -10.40 -6.64 12.39
C ILE A 40 -11.46 -7.71 12.69
N ALA A 41 -11.72 -8.63 11.76
CA ALA A 41 -12.67 -9.72 11.98
C ALA A 41 -12.26 -10.64 13.15
N ALA A 42 -10.97 -10.92 13.29
CA ALA A 42 -10.43 -11.69 14.41
C ALA A 42 -10.59 -10.93 15.75
N LEU A 43 -10.29 -9.63 15.77
CA LEU A 43 -10.46 -8.78 16.95
C LEU A 43 -11.92 -8.65 17.38
N VAL A 44 -12.84 -8.47 16.42
CA VAL A 44 -14.28 -8.41 16.69
C VAL A 44 -14.77 -9.72 17.27
N ARG A 45 -14.37 -10.87 16.70
CA ARG A 45 -14.72 -12.20 17.22
C ARG A 45 -14.21 -12.42 18.65
N ALA A 46 -12.97 -12.01 18.93
CA ALA A 46 -12.39 -12.09 20.27
C ALA A 46 -13.07 -11.16 21.29
N SER A 47 -13.68 -10.07 20.82
CA SER A 47 -14.36 -9.08 21.68
C SER A 47 -15.80 -9.45 22.01
N ILE A 48 -16.50 -10.16 21.10
CA ILE A 48 -17.89 -10.60 21.30
C ILE A 48 -17.98 -11.89 22.13
N GLY A 49 -16.91 -12.69 22.17
CA GLY A 49 -16.84 -13.93 22.96
C GLY A 49 -16.50 -13.75 24.45
N ARG A 50 -16.56 -12.53 25.00
CA ARG A 50 -16.35 -12.24 26.43
C ARG A 50 -17.64 -11.76 27.09
#